data_AF-A0A221KEL9-F1
#
_entry.id   AF-A0A221KEL9-F1
#
_cell.length_a   1.000
_cell.length_b   1.000
_cell.length_c   1.000
_cell.angle_alpha   90.00
_cell.angle_beta   90.00
_cell.angle_gamma   90.00
#
_symmetry.space_group_name_H-M   'P 1'
#
loop_
_entity.id
_entity.type
_entity.pdbx_description
1 polymer ?
#
loop_
_entity_poly.entity_id
_entity_poly.type
_entity_poly.pdbx_seq_one_letter_code
_entity_poly.pdbx_strand_id
1 'polypeptide(L)'
;MEVLIDGVRYAPVPDVPEGQGLLAALEMRLEQSDAGDNITVRDYLRLLLETVWEEKEGFSGKRPFGNSGWEHELYAPLIQCGAIQGTLDEEGCVLSVNREQGQAYVKQLILAVFNGVGR
;
A
#
# COMPACT_ATOMS: atom_id res chain seq x y z
N MET A 1 7.34 -17.84 -18.90
CA MET A 1 7.80 -18.88 -17.96
C MET A 1 6.82 -18.91 -16.82
N GLU A 2 6.10 -20.01 -16.61
CA GLU A 2 5.18 -20.14 -15.48
C GLU A 2 5.99 -20.49 -14.23
N VAL A 3 5.91 -19.64 -13.20
CA VAL A 3 6.56 -19.87 -11.92
C VAL A 3 5.45 -20.05 -10.88
N LEU A 4 5.53 -21.14 -10.12
CA LEU A 4 4.65 -21.40 -8.98
C LEU A 4 5.47 -21.22 -7.71
N ILE A 5 4.98 -20.41 -6.79
CA ILE A 5 5.52 -20.27 -5.43
C ILE A 5 4.42 -20.73 -4.49
N ASP A 6 4.68 -21.79 -3.72
CA ASP A 6 3.73 -22.41 -2.78
C ASP A 6 2.35 -22.76 -3.39
N GLY A 7 2.34 -23.21 -4.65
CA GLY A 7 1.12 -23.59 -5.37
C GLY A 7 0.30 -22.41 -5.89
N VAL A 8 0.78 -21.17 -5.70
CA VAL A 8 0.15 -19.96 -6.24
C VAL A 8 0.87 -19.55 -7.53
N ARG A 9 0.09 -19.26 -8.57
CA ARG A 9 0.61 -18.79 -9.87
C ARG A 9 1.23 -17.41 -9.70
N TYR A 10 2.54 -17.32 -9.91
CA TYR A 10 3.22 -16.04 -10.02
C TYR A 10 2.88 -15.41 -11.38
N ALA A 11 2.12 -14.31 -11.35
CA ALA A 11 2.03 -13.39 -12.47
C ALA A 11 3.12 -12.33 -12.29
N PRO A 12 3.96 -12.05 -13.31
CA PRO A 12 4.86 -10.90 -13.24
C PRO A 12 4.03 -9.63 -13.01
N VAL A 13 4.57 -8.73 -12.18
CA VAL A 13 3.94 -7.44 -11.88
C VAL A 13 3.74 -6.70 -13.23
N PRO A 14 2.53 -6.21 -13.55
CA PRO A 14 2.32 -5.46 -14.78
C PRO A 14 3.18 -4.20 -14.81
N ASP A 15 3.66 -3.83 -16.00
CA ASP A 15 4.36 -2.56 -16.23
C ASP A 15 3.48 -1.40 -15.74
N VAL A 16 4.04 -0.48 -14.95
CA VAL A 16 3.33 0.72 -14.45
C VAL A 16 3.46 1.85 -15.44
N PRO A 17 2.36 2.40 -15.96
CA PRO A 17 2.40 3.62 -16.74
C PRO A 17 1.99 4.85 -15.90
N GLU A 18 2.92 5.79 -15.87
CA GLU A 18 2.95 7.20 -15.44
C GLU A 18 1.81 7.80 -14.57
N GLY A 19 2.15 7.94 -13.30
CA GLY A 19 1.71 8.83 -12.21
C GLY A 19 2.89 8.90 -11.22
N GLN A 20 2.93 9.82 -10.25
CA GLN A 20 4.12 10.13 -9.42
C GLN A 20 5.07 8.93 -9.16
N GLY A 21 6.37 9.11 -9.39
CA GLY A 21 7.36 8.04 -9.21
C GLY A 21 7.27 7.41 -7.81
N LEU A 22 7.58 6.10 -7.70
CA LEU A 22 7.41 5.32 -6.46
C LEU A 22 7.99 6.00 -5.21
N LEU A 23 9.12 6.72 -5.33
CA LEU A 23 9.68 7.49 -4.21
C LEU A 23 8.74 8.61 -3.74
N ALA A 24 8.16 9.37 -4.66
CA ALA A 24 7.23 10.44 -4.29
C ALA A 24 5.97 9.87 -3.62
N ALA A 25 5.45 8.76 -4.16
CA ALA A 25 4.31 8.05 -3.55
C ALA A 25 4.63 7.54 -2.13
N LEU A 26 5.87 7.09 -1.87
CA LEU A 26 6.31 6.67 -0.54
C LEU A 26 6.37 7.83 0.47
N GLU A 27 6.61 9.06 0.02
CA GLU A 27 6.68 10.26 0.87
C GLU A 27 5.32 10.98 1.03
N MET A 28 4.26 10.47 0.39
CA MET A 28 2.90 11.00 0.60
C MET A 28 2.48 10.79 2.05
N ARG A 29 1.81 11.80 2.62
CA ARG A 29 1.39 11.81 4.02
C ARG A 29 -0.04 11.29 4.20
N LEU A 30 -0.23 10.49 5.23
CA LEU A 30 -1.50 10.15 5.81
C LEU A 30 -1.73 11.13 6.96
N GLU A 31 -2.65 12.09 6.78
CA GLU A 31 -2.93 13.09 7.80
C GLU A 31 -3.56 12.47 9.05
N GLN A 32 -4.45 11.49 8.83
CA GLN A 32 -5.15 10.73 9.86
C GLN A 32 -5.09 9.25 9.48
N SER A 33 -4.59 8.42 10.38
CA SER A 33 -4.50 6.97 10.20
C SER A 33 -4.49 6.28 11.56
N ASP A 34 -5.12 5.10 11.64
CA ASP A 34 -5.06 4.25 12.82
C ASP A 34 -3.62 3.83 13.19
N ALA A 35 -2.70 3.80 12.21
CA ALA A 35 -1.28 3.51 12.45
C ALA A 35 -0.52 4.69 13.07
N GLY A 36 -1.09 5.89 13.05
CA GLY A 36 -0.52 7.12 13.60
C GLY A 36 -0.79 8.35 12.73
N ASP A 37 -0.77 9.52 13.35
CA ASP A 37 -1.03 10.79 12.66
C ASP A 37 0.19 11.30 11.91
N ASN A 38 -0.05 11.92 10.75
CA ASN A 38 0.96 12.63 9.95
C ASN A 38 2.19 11.76 9.58
N ILE A 39 1.97 10.48 9.33
CA ILE A 39 2.99 9.52 8.88
C ILE A 39 3.03 9.45 7.35
N THR A 40 4.13 8.97 6.78
CA THR A 40 4.21 8.74 5.33
C THR A 40 3.68 7.36 4.93
N VAL A 41 3.42 7.14 3.64
CA VAL A 41 3.17 5.80 3.07
C VAL A 41 4.31 4.83 3.40
N ARG A 42 5.56 5.32 3.37
CA ARG A 42 6.74 4.55 3.81
C ARG A 42 6.64 4.15 5.28
N ASP A 43 6.29 5.09 6.16
CA ASP A 43 6.14 4.81 7.59
C ASP A 43 5.01 3.81 7.84
N TYR A 44 3.89 3.95 7.14
CA TYR A 44 2.78 3.01 7.24
C TYR A 44 3.18 1.58 6.90
N LEU A 45 3.88 1.39 5.76
CA LEU A 45 4.37 0.07 5.34
C LEU A 45 5.41 -0.50 6.32
N ARG A 46 6.27 0.35 6.88
CA ARG A 46 7.21 -0.05 7.94
C ARG A 46 6.47 -0.50 9.20
N LEU A 47 5.54 0.31 9.70
CA LEU A 47 4.75 0.01 10.90
C LEU A 47 3.95 -1.28 10.72
N LEU A 48 3.34 -1.50 9.55
CA LEU A 48 2.63 -2.73 9.25
C LEU A 48 3.54 -3.96 9.38
N LEU A 49 4.77 -3.89 8.87
CA LEU A 49 5.74 -4.98 9.00
C LEU A 49 6.22 -5.17 10.43
N GLU A 50 6.47 -4.08 11.16
CA GLU A 50 6.81 -4.11 12.59
C GLU A 50 5.70 -4.79 13.40
N THR A 51 4.42 -4.46 13.13
CA THR A 51 3.26 -5.09 13.76
C THR A 51 3.19 -6.59 13.46
N VAL A 52 3.37 -7.00 12.20
CA VAL A 52 3.43 -8.43 11.83
C VAL A 52 4.52 -9.16 12.61
N TRP A 53 5.70 -8.55 12.73
CA TRP A 53 6.84 -9.16 13.41
C TRP A 53 6.65 -9.27 14.92
N GLU A 54 6.05 -8.25 15.55
CA GLU A 54 5.77 -8.20 16.98
C GLU A 54 4.65 -9.18 17.36
N GLU A 55 3.53 -9.15 16.64
CA GLU A 55 2.34 -9.93 16.95
C GLU A 55 2.47 -11.41 16.55
N LYS A 56 3.33 -11.73 15.57
CA LYS A 56 3.58 -13.10 15.07
C LYS A 56 2.26 -13.77 14.67
N GLU A 57 1.99 -14.95 15.20
CA GLU A 57 0.74 -15.70 14.99
C GLU A 57 -0.51 -14.97 15.54
N GLY A 58 -0.33 -13.97 16.39
CA GLY A 58 -1.40 -13.09 16.86
C GLY A 58 -1.81 -12.02 15.86
N PHE A 59 -1.06 -11.86 14.76
CA PHE A 59 -1.29 -10.79 13.79
C PHE A 59 -2.70 -10.84 13.20
N SER A 60 -3.43 -9.74 13.33
CA SER A 60 -4.76 -9.59 12.76
C SER A 60 -4.70 -8.95 11.37
N GLY A 61 -4.68 -9.77 10.31
CA GLY A 61 -4.72 -9.28 8.93
C GLY A 61 -5.98 -8.46 8.58
N LYS A 62 -7.04 -8.56 9.40
CA LYS A 62 -8.24 -7.71 9.28
C LYS A 62 -8.09 -6.37 10.00
N ARG A 63 -7.31 -6.31 11.08
CA ARG A 63 -7.22 -5.16 12.01
C ARG A 63 -5.81 -4.99 12.56
N PRO A 64 -4.81 -4.69 11.71
CA PRO A 64 -3.44 -4.48 12.17
C PRO A 64 -3.30 -3.25 13.08
N PHE A 65 -4.20 -2.27 12.94
CA PHE A 65 -4.17 -1.01 13.71
C PHE A 65 -5.48 -0.71 14.46
N GLY A 66 -6.39 -1.70 14.57
CA GLY A 66 -7.63 -1.57 15.34
C GLY A 66 -8.92 -1.59 14.51
N ASN A 67 -8.99 -0.88 13.38
CA ASN A 67 -10.15 -0.94 12.48
C ASN A 67 -9.93 -1.86 11.27
N SER A 68 -11.05 -2.27 10.66
CA SER A 68 -11.04 -2.99 9.39
C SER A 68 -10.99 -2.04 8.21
N GLY A 69 -10.48 -2.51 7.07
CA GLY A 69 -10.34 -1.66 5.88
C GLY A 69 -9.09 -0.77 5.94
N TRP A 70 -8.10 -1.15 6.75
CA TRP A 70 -6.83 -0.44 6.93
C TRP A 70 -6.12 -0.17 5.59
N GLU A 71 -6.29 -1.04 4.59
CA GLU A 71 -5.73 -0.86 3.26
C GLU A 71 -6.26 0.41 2.54
N HIS A 72 -7.45 0.88 2.91
CA HIS A 72 -8.02 2.11 2.35
C HIS A 72 -7.29 3.37 2.83
N GLU A 73 -6.70 3.35 4.02
CA GLU A 73 -5.82 4.44 4.50
C GLU A 73 -4.57 4.57 3.63
N LEU A 74 -4.08 3.45 3.10
CA LEU A 74 -2.97 3.43 2.15
C LEU A 74 -3.41 3.86 0.74
N TYR A 75 -4.62 3.47 0.30
CA TYR A 75 -5.13 3.83 -1.03
C TYR A 75 -5.50 5.32 -1.15
N ALA A 76 -5.99 5.96 -0.10
CA ALA A 76 -6.40 7.37 -0.11
C ALA A 76 -5.30 8.32 -0.64
N PRO A 77 -4.08 8.38 -0.07
CA PRO A 77 -3.02 9.24 -0.57
C PRO A 77 -2.53 8.84 -1.97
N LEU A 78 -2.61 7.56 -2.33
CA LEU A 78 -2.23 7.07 -3.66
C LEU A 78 -3.23 7.46 -4.75
N ILE A 79 -4.52 7.50 -4.43
CA ILE A 79 -5.56 8.05 -5.31
C ILE A 79 -5.37 9.57 -5.41
N GLN A 80 -5.16 10.24 -4.28
CA GLN A 80 -4.98 11.69 -4.20
C GLN A 80 -3.81 12.19 -5.06
N CYS A 81 -2.68 11.45 -5.08
CA CYS A 81 -1.53 11.81 -5.91
C CYS A 81 -1.58 11.26 -7.35
N GLY A 82 -2.65 10.56 -7.72
CA GLY A 82 -2.85 9.99 -9.05
C GLY A 82 -1.98 8.76 -9.34
N ALA A 83 -1.39 8.13 -8.32
CA ALA A 83 -0.60 6.91 -8.47
C ALA A 83 -1.46 5.68 -8.81
N ILE A 84 -2.71 5.65 -8.35
CA ILE A 84 -3.69 4.60 -8.66
C ILE A 84 -5.05 5.21 -9.02
N GLN A 85 -5.87 4.47 -9.76
CA GLN A 85 -7.22 4.90 -10.13
C GLN A 85 -8.21 4.64 -8.99
N GLY A 86 -8.97 5.67 -8.64
CA GLY A 86 -10.04 5.62 -7.67
C GLY A 86 -10.70 6.98 -7.47
N THR A 87 -11.65 7.04 -6.55
CA THR A 87 -12.33 8.28 -6.16
C THR A 87 -12.38 8.39 -4.64
N LEU A 88 -12.21 9.61 -4.15
CA LEU A 88 -12.37 9.97 -2.74
C LEU A 88 -13.70 10.71 -2.54
N ASP A 89 -14.26 10.66 -1.34
CA ASP A 89 -15.35 11.57 -0.93
C ASP A 89 -14.81 12.93 -0.47
N GLU A 90 -15.72 13.78 0.01
CA GLU A 90 -15.41 15.13 0.51
C GLU A 90 -14.51 15.12 1.76
N GLU A 91 -14.44 14.01 2.49
CA GLU A 91 -13.62 13.81 3.68
C GLU A 91 -12.27 13.14 3.34
N GLY A 92 -12.01 12.83 2.06
CA GLY A 92 -10.79 12.15 1.63
C GLY A 92 -10.83 10.63 1.81
N CYS A 93 -11.97 10.05 2.17
CA CYS A 93 -12.14 8.61 2.30
C CYS A 93 -12.37 7.95 0.93
N VAL A 94 -11.87 6.71 0.78
CA VAL A 94 -11.96 5.98 -0.49
C VAL A 94 -13.39 5.52 -0.78
N LEU A 95 -14.02 6.11 -1.80
CA LEU A 95 -15.33 5.67 -2.33
C LEU A 95 -15.21 4.51 -3.31
N SER A 96 -14.21 4.57 -4.20
CA SER A 96 -13.95 3.53 -5.19
C SER A 96 -12.46 3.43 -5.47
N VAL A 97 -12.00 2.22 -5.78
CA VAL A 97 -10.59 1.95 -6.12
C VAL A 97 -10.52 0.77 -7.07
N ASN A 98 -9.66 0.87 -8.08
CA ASN A 98 -9.25 -0.30 -8.85
C ASN A 98 -8.36 -1.18 -7.96
N ARG A 99 -8.96 -2.19 -7.31
CA ARG A 99 -8.27 -3.04 -6.32
C ARG A 99 -7.08 -3.81 -6.91
N GLU A 100 -7.20 -4.27 -8.15
CA GLU A 100 -6.12 -5.01 -8.81
C GLU A 100 -4.91 -4.10 -9.05
N GLN A 101 -5.14 -2.89 -9.57
CA GLN A 101 -4.10 -1.87 -9.74
C GLN A 101 -3.52 -1.44 -8.39
N GLY A 102 -4.38 -1.15 -7.40
CA GLY A 102 -3.96 -0.76 -6.05
C GLY A 102 -3.05 -1.80 -5.41
N GLN A 103 -3.44 -3.07 -5.47
CA GLN A 103 -2.63 -4.17 -4.93
C GLN A 103 -1.30 -4.32 -5.68
N ALA A 104 -1.29 -4.20 -7.02
CA ALA A 104 -0.06 -4.24 -7.81
C ALA A 104 0.88 -3.09 -7.44
N TYR A 105 0.35 -1.88 -7.28
CA TYR A 105 1.12 -0.68 -6.92
C TYR A 105 1.69 -0.77 -5.51
N VAL A 106 0.91 -1.24 -4.53
CA VAL A 106 1.38 -1.45 -3.15
C VAL A 106 2.54 -2.45 -3.11
N LYS A 107 2.49 -3.54 -3.89
CA LYS A 107 3.62 -4.48 -4.00
C LYS A 107 4.89 -3.79 -4.51
N GLN A 108 4.77 -2.84 -5.42
CA GLN A 108 5.90 -2.06 -5.91
C GLN A 108 6.42 -1.06 -4.89
N LEU A 109 5.54 -0.43 -4.12
CA LEU A 109 5.94 0.40 -2.99
C LEU A 109 6.72 -0.41 -1.97
N ILE A 110 6.26 -1.61 -1.63
CA ILE A 110 6.98 -2.54 -0.74
C ILE A 110 8.37 -2.85 -1.31
N LEU A 111 8.47 -3.17 -2.61
CA LEU A 111 9.78 -3.39 -3.25
C LEU A 111 10.66 -2.13 -3.21
N ALA A 112 10.08 -0.95 -3.42
CA ALA A 112 10.79 0.32 -3.41
C ALA A 112 11.23 0.76 -2.01
N VAL A 113 10.51 0.37 -0.95
CA VAL A 113 10.94 0.59 0.44
C VAL A 113 12.28 -0.11 0.70
N PHE A 114 12.44 -1.35 0.22
CA PHE A 114 13.65 -2.14 0.51
C PHE A 114 14.79 -1.92 -0.48
N ASN A 115 14.46 -1.76 -1.76
CA ASN A 115 15.46 -1.76 -2.84
C ASN A 115 15.68 -0.36 -3.44
N GLY A 116 14.86 0.63 -3.07
CA GLY A 116 14.72 1.86 -3.85
C GLY A 116 14.00 1.62 -5.19
N VAL A 117 13.93 2.65 -6.02
CA VAL A 117 13.49 2.53 -7.42
C VAL A 117 14.73 2.23 -8.25
N GLY A 118 14.67 1.24 -9.14
CA GLY A 118 15.81 0.52 -9.72
C GLY A 118 17.09 1.32 -10.03
N ARG A 119 18.22 0.63 -9.88
CA ARG A 119 19.35 0.82 -10.79
C ARG A 119 19.03 0.20 -12.14
#